data_AF-A0A9X5YYY0-F1
#
_entry.id   AF-A0A9X5YYY0-F1
#
_cell.length_a   1.000
_cell.length_b   1.000
_cell.length_c   1.000
_cell.angle_alpha   90.00
_cell.angle_beta   90.00
_cell.angle_gamma   90.00
#
_symmetry.space_group_name_H-M   'P 1'
#
loop_
_entity.id
_entity.type
_entity.pdbx_description
1 polymer ?
#
loop_
_entity_poly.entity_id
_entity_poly.type
_entity_poly.pdbx_seq_one_letter_code
_entity_poly.pdbx_strand_id
1 'polypeptide(L)'
;MTASDLRAGGRTVDLSVELDGETYEFAWPADQKLLNFLLDQGLDPPYSCREGICSACEFKLVDGEVEMENNVVFEQDDIDEGWRLACQSRPTTDAVKIIYE
;
A
#
# COMPACT_ATOMS: atom_id res chain seq x y z
N MET A 1 13.90 9.79 33.75
CA MET A 1 12.98 8.65 33.58
C MET A 1 13.10 8.22 32.14
N THR A 2 13.62 7.00 31.98
CA THR A 2 13.71 6.15 30.78
C THR A 2 14.33 6.73 29.50
N ALA A 3 15.61 6.38 29.31
CA ALA A 3 16.24 6.31 28.00
C ALA A 3 15.73 5.07 27.25
N SER A 4 15.31 5.25 25.99
CA SER A 4 15.22 4.19 24.97
C SER A 4 15.18 4.82 23.58
N ASP A 5 16.33 5.35 23.16
CA ASP A 5 16.70 5.38 21.76
C ASP A 5 16.84 3.94 21.25
N LEU A 6 16.01 3.53 20.30
CA LEU A 6 16.25 2.41 19.37
C LEU A 6 15.43 2.64 18.08
N ARG A 7 15.98 3.50 17.21
CA ARG A 7 15.92 3.51 15.74
C ARG A 7 14.68 2.92 15.03
N ALA A 8 13.94 3.80 14.35
CA ALA A 8 13.34 3.49 13.05
C ALA A 8 13.68 4.63 12.08
N GLY A 9 14.95 4.70 11.65
CA GLY A 9 15.30 5.44 10.43
C GLY A 9 14.88 4.62 9.21
N GLY A 10 13.58 4.31 9.12
CA GLY A 10 13.00 3.57 7.99
C GLY A 10 12.95 4.48 6.77
N ARG A 11 13.23 3.91 5.59
CA ARG A 11 13.04 4.65 4.33
C ARG A 11 11.55 4.99 4.21
N THR A 12 11.25 6.26 3.94
CA THR A 12 9.90 6.70 3.59
C THR A 12 9.81 6.87 2.08
N VAL A 13 8.63 6.60 1.54
CA VAL A 13 8.31 6.66 0.11
C VAL A 13 7.22 7.70 -0.08
N ASP A 14 7.32 8.50 -1.12
CA ASP A 14 6.29 9.47 -1.48
C ASP A 14 5.08 8.71 -2.05
N LEU A 15 3.95 8.74 -1.33
CA LEU A 15 2.73 8.02 -1.71
C LEU A 15 1.65 9.01 -2.12
N SER A 16 1.12 8.85 -3.33
CA SER A 16 -0.10 9.52 -3.79
C SER A 16 -1.23 8.51 -3.93
N VAL A 17 -2.35 8.74 -3.23
CA VAL A 17 -3.53 7.87 -3.23
C VAL A 17 -4.73 8.63 -3.76
N GLU A 18 -5.36 8.14 -4.81
CA GLU A 18 -6.68 8.58 -5.23
C GLU A 18 -7.75 7.65 -4.67
N LEU A 19 -8.67 8.19 -3.87
CA LEU A 19 -9.78 7.46 -3.25
C LEU A 19 -11.02 8.35 -3.31
N ASP A 20 -12.12 7.81 -3.83
CA ASP A 20 -13.41 8.53 -3.99
C ASP A 20 -13.30 9.86 -4.78
N GLY A 21 -12.33 9.95 -5.71
CA GLY A 21 -12.06 11.14 -6.50
C GLY A 21 -11.26 12.24 -5.78
N GLU A 22 -10.81 11.97 -4.55
CA GLU A 22 -9.92 12.84 -3.79
C GLU A 22 -8.49 12.28 -3.81
N THR A 23 -7.50 13.16 -3.97
CA THR A 23 -6.08 12.78 -3.94
C THR A 23 -5.45 13.15 -2.60
N TYR A 24 -4.80 12.18 -1.98
CA TYR A 24 -4.08 12.30 -0.73
C TYR A 24 -2.59 12.04 -0.95
N GLU A 25 -1.73 12.79 -0.25
CA GLU A 25 -0.29 12.63 -0.31
C GLU A 25 0.29 12.35 1.07
N PHE A 26 1.15 11.33 1.17
CA PHE A 26 1.72 10.88 2.42
C PHE A 26 3.19 10.48 2.28
N ALA A 27 3.92 10.54 3.41
CA ALA A 27 5.20 9.87 3.55
C ALA A 27 4.97 8.46 4.11
N TRP A 28 5.01 7.45 3.25
CA TRP A 28 4.72 6.05 3.59
C TRP A 28 6.00 5.33 4.09
N PRO A 29 6.04 4.80 5.33
CA PRO A 29 7.13 3.96 5.79
C PRO A 29 7.20 2.65 4.99
N ALA A 30 8.33 2.38 4.32
CA ALA A 30 8.44 1.22 3.43
C ALA A 30 8.39 -0.14 4.16
N ASP A 31 8.59 -0.14 5.47
CA ASP A 31 8.44 -1.28 6.36
C ASP A 31 7.00 -1.47 6.86
N GLN A 32 6.04 -0.72 6.33
CA GLN A 32 4.61 -0.87 6.62
C GLN A 32 3.82 -1.30 5.38
N LYS A 33 2.85 -2.20 5.56
CA LYS A 33 1.89 -2.59 4.50
C LYS A 33 0.97 -1.41 4.18
N LEU A 34 0.68 -1.23 2.89
CA LEU A 34 -0.12 -0.11 2.39
C LEU A 34 -1.47 0.03 3.10
N LEU A 35 -2.26 -1.05 3.18
CA LEU A 35 -3.58 -1.01 3.83
C LEU A 35 -3.50 -0.50 5.28
N ASN A 36 -2.56 -1.02 6.07
CA ASN A 36 -2.43 -0.61 7.47
C ASN A 36 -2.03 0.86 7.56
N PHE A 37 -1.11 1.31 6.70
CA PHE A 37 -0.69 2.70 6.65
C PHE A 37 -1.86 3.65 6.33
N LEU A 38 -2.69 3.31 5.34
CA LEU A 38 -3.85 4.13 4.97
C LEU A 38 -4.88 4.23 6.11
N LEU A 39 -5.16 3.10 6.77
CA LEU A 39 -6.04 3.08 7.95
C LEU A 39 -5.48 3.91 9.10
N ASP A 40 -4.16 3.87 9.34
CA ASP A 40 -3.49 4.69 10.37
C ASP A 40 -3.54 6.18 10.05
N GLN A 41 -3.57 6.56 8.77
CA GLN A 41 -3.79 7.95 8.32
C GLN A 41 -5.27 8.37 8.40
N GLY A 42 -6.17 7.47 8.78
CA GLY A 42 -7.60 7.73 8.89
C GLY A 42 -8.36 7.65 7.57
N LEU A 43 -7.74 7.11 6.51
CA LEU A 43 -8.47 6.73 5.30
C LEU A 43 -9.22 5.41 5.51
N ASP A 44 -10.30 5.22 4.77
CA ASP A 44 -11.12 4.00 4.82
C ASP A 44 -11.20 3.33 3.44
N PRO A 45 -10.06 2.85 2.88
CA PRO A 45 -10.09 2.11 1.62
C PRO A 45 -10.88 0.80 1.82
N PRO A 46 -11.50 0.25 0.76
CA PRO A 46 -12.20 -1.03 0.88
C PRO A 46 -11.23 -2.16 1.28
N TYR A 47 -11.66 -3.07 2.17
CA TYR A 47 -10.92 -4.28 2.53
C TYR A 47 -11.82 -5.35 3.17
N SER A 48 -11.31 -6.59 3.27
CA SER A 48 -12.01 -7.69 3.96
C SER A 48 -11.05 -8.64 4.67
N CYS A 49 -10.42 -9.61 3.98
CA CYS A 49 -9.68 -10.70 4.63
C CYS A 49 -8.33 -10.30 5.24
N ARG A 50 -7.61 -9.36 4.60
CA ARG A 50 -6.22 -8.96 4.93
C ARG A 50 -5.16 -10.08 4.81
N GLU A 51 -5.51 -11.20 4.19
CA GLU A 51 -4.66 -12.40 4.07
C GLU A 51 -4.20 -12.66 2.63
N GLY A 52 -4.56 -11.80 1.67
CA GLY A 52 -4.16 -11.95 0.27
C GLY A 52 -4.98 -12.99 -0.50
N ILE A 53 -6.14 -13.37 0.03
CA ILE A 53 -7.04 -14.41 -0.53
C ILE A 53 -8.35 -13.86 -1.11
N CYS A 54 -8.58 -12.55 -1.01
CA CYS A 54 -9.73 -11.87 -1.61
C CYS A 54 -9.29 -10.58 -2.32
N SER A 55 -10.11 -10.06 -3.22
CA SER A 55 -9.86 -8.82 -3.97
C SER A 55 -10.38 -7.54 -3.29
N ALA A 56 -10.99 -7.62 -2.10
CA ALA A 56 -11.66 -6.46 -1.49
C ALA A 56 -10.74 -5.25 -1.20
N CYS A 57 -9.43 -5.42 -1.12
CA CYS A 57 -8.46 -4.32 -0.95
C CYS A 57 -7.60 -4.11 -2.19
N GLU A 58 -8.13 -4.45 -3.36
CA GLU A 58 -7.46 -4.19 -4.62
C GLU A 58 -7.30 -2.69 -4.87
N PHE A 59 -6.23 -2.35 -5.57
CA PHE A 59 -5.99 -1.02 -6.09
C PHE A 59 -5.22 -1.14 -7.40
N LYS A 60 -5.28 -0.08 -8.20
CA LYS A 60 -4.49 0.05 -9.42
C LYS A 60 -3.21 0.84 -9.15
N LEU A 61 -2.07 0.22 -9.43
CA LEU A 61 -0.76 0.86 -9.42
C LEU A 61 -0.59 1.68 -10.70
N VAL A 62 -0.39 2.99 -10.56
CA VAL A 62 -0.28 3.93 -11.68
C VAL A 62 1.15 4.37 -11.92
N ASP A 63 1.95 4.47 -10.85
CA ASP A 63 3.37 4.81 -10.92
C ASP A 63 4.13 4.17 -9.74
N GLY A 64 5.42 3.88 -9.96
CA GLY A 64 6.28 3.19 -8.99
C GLY A 64 6.10 1.67 -9.02
N GLU A 65 6.61 1.00 -7.99
CA GLU A 65 6.51 -0.45 -7.83
C GLU A 65 6.26 -0.86 -6.38
N VAL A 66 5.54 -1.96 -6.21
CA VAL A 66 5.29 -2.61 -4.92
C VAL A 66 5.53 -4.11 -5.03
N GLU A 67 6.00 -4.70 -3.94
CA GLU A 67 6.06 -6.15 -3.76
C GLU A 67 4.88 -6.61 -2.90
N MET A 68 4.22 -7.69 -3.33
CA MET A 68 3.15 -8.32 -2.56
C MET A 68 3.68 -9.54 -1.82
N GLU A 69 3.48 -9.60 -0.49
CA GLU A 69 3.89 -10.74 0.33
C GLU A 69 3.16 -12.04 -0.06
N ASN A 70 1.88 -11.94 -0.42
CA ASN A 70 1.07 -13.06 -0.89
C ASN A 70 0.15 -12.58 -2.01
N ASN A 71 0.01 -13.38 -3.07
CA ASN A 71 -0.99 -13.17 -4.10
C ASN A 71 -1.54 -14.51 -4.58
N VAL A 72 -2.79 -14.82 -4.21
CA VAL A 72 -3.53 -15.96 -4.77
C VAL A 72 -4.76 -15.51 -5.56
N VAL A 73 -4.92 -14.20 -5.78
CA VAL A 73 -6.12 -13.57 -6.33
C VAL A 73 -5.92 -13.20 -7.80
N PHE A 74 -4.77 -12.63 -8.14
CA PHE A 74 -4.47 -12.07 -9.45
C PHE A 74 -3.52 -12.95 -10.25
N GLU A 75 -3.84 -13.15 -11.53
CA GLU A 75 -2.96 -13.79 -12.51
C GLU A 75 -1.94 -12.78 -13.04
N GLN A 76 -0.96 -13.23 -13.83
CA GLN A 76 0.11 -12.35 -14.32
C GLN A 76 -0.44 -11.20 -15.19
N ASP A 77 -1.47 -11.45 -16.00
CA ASP A 77 -2.11 -10.41 -16.83
C ASP A 77 -2.70 -9.28 -15.95
N ASP A 78 -3.40 -9.61 -14.85
CA ASP A 78 -3.90 -8.60 -13.90
C ASP A 78 -2.74 -7.79 -13.28
N ILE A 79 -1.63 -8.48 -12.96
CA ILE A 79 -0.43 -7.85 -12.43
C ILE A 79 0.18 -6.87 -13.44
N ASP A 80 0.19 -7.24 -14.72
CA ASP A 80 0.70 -6.40 -15.81
C ASP A 80 -0.22 -5.20 -16.09
N GLU A 81 -1.53 -5.34 -15.83
CA GLU A 81 -2.51 -4.24 -15.86
C GLU A 81 -2.44 -3.29 -14.64
N GLY A 82 -1.59 -3.63 -13.66
CA GLY A 82 -1.31 -2.81 -12.48
C GLY A 82 -2.11 -3.16 -11.23
N TRP A 83 -2.89 -4.24 -11.23
CA TRP A 83 -3.69 -4.63 -10.07
C TRP A 83 -2.84 -5.21 -8.94
N ARG A 84 -3.05 -4.72 -7.71
CA ARG A 84 -2.32 -5.15 -6.51
C ARG A 84 -3.23 -5.18 -5.30
N LEU A 85 -2.83 -5.88 -4.23
CA LEU A 85 -3.55 -5.96 -2.97
C LEU A 85 -2.92 -5.08 -1.90
N ALA A 86 -3.61 -4.02 -1.47
CA ALA A 86 -3.09 -3.10 -0.46
C ALA A 86 -2.69 -3.80 0.86
N CYS A 87 -3.39 -4.87 1.23
CA CYS A 87 -3.08 -5.64 2.44
C CYS A 87 -1.79 -6.47 2.34
N GLN A 88 -1.22 -6.64 1.15
CA GLN A 88 0.01 -7.40 0.94
C GLN A 88 1.15 -6.55 0.37
N SER A 89 0.89 -5.32 -0.07
CA SER A 89 1.86 -4.46 -0.76
C SER A 89 2.78 -3.67 0.17
N ARG A 90 4.08 -3.63 -0.18
CA ARG A 90 5.13 -2.73 0.33
C ARG A 90 5.86 -2.07 -0.84
N PRO A 91 6.36 -0.83 -0.71
CA PRO A 91 6.97 -0.13 -1.83
C PRO A 91 8.40 -0.62 -2.07
N THR A 92 8.75 -0.77 -3.34
CA THR A 92 10.13 -1.07 -3.75
C THR A 92 10.83 0.18 -4.31
N THR A 93 10.06 1.13 -4.87
CA THR A 93 10.52 2.44 -5.36
C THR A 93 10.44 3.54 -4.30
N ASP A 94 10.98 4.72 -4.62
CA ASP A 94 10.98 5.89 -3.72
C ASP A 94 9.73 6.77 -3.84
N ALA A 95 8.93 6.56 -4.90
CA ALA A 95 7.60 7.13 -5.06
C ALA A 95 6.63 6.06 -5.58
N VAL A 96 5.36 6.15 -5.16
CA VAL A 96 4.26 5.26 -5.58
C VAL A 96 2.98 6.07 -5.76
N LYS A 97 2.26 5.84 -6.87
CA LYS A 97 0.92 6.38 -7.10
C LYS A 97 -0.09 5.26 -7.29
N ILE A 98 -1.20 5.34 -6.57
CA ILE A 98 -2.28 4.35 -6.63
C ILE A 98 -3.64 5.01 -6.80
N ILE A 99 -4.59 4.26 -7.35
CA ILE A 99 -6.00 4.64 -7.47
C ILE A 99 -6.86 3.49 -6.97
N TYR A 100 -7.88 3.82 -6.18
CA TYR A 100 -8.99 2.93 -5.84
C TYR A 100 -10.16 3.19 -6.79
N GLU A 101 -10.63 2.15 -7.48
CA GLU A 101 -11.79 2.18 -8.39
C GLU A 101 -13.09 1.71 -7.72
#